data_AF-A0A2D5PFG7-F1
#
_entry.id   AF-A0A2D5PFG7-F1
#
_cell.length_a   1.000
_cell.length_b   1.000
_cell.length_c   1.000
_cell.angle_alpha   90.00
_cell.angle_beta   90.00
_cell.angle_gamma   90.00
#
_symmetry.space_group_name_H-M   'P 1'
#
loop_
_entity.id
_entity.type
_entity.pdbx_description
1 polymer ?
#
loop_
_entity_poly.entity_id
_entity_poly.type
_entity_poly.pdbx_seq_one_letter_code
_entity_poly.pdbx_strand_id
1 'polypeptide(L)'
;MLQGLSRKSLNIIILVCLVVITWLNLAGGEDQEPPLEPLALPPLHDPQWQIWPNNEGVTVLLRAGGTIKGGTLAIRGAEQTQQIALPNASWTIPLYRALDTAPAEEPAALLISGPWPASEKQAMAALVIREQKLQPLATTTESWPQCIRSHMPGALWLAQQQGKDWQQLGQLADDPAATGITPPAQQAWAVWRLQQSRELRRRWQNEQTQIDIQADLAYHRLPFQAYSQLYESLADARPGEVRQVQNCLTRTQAPENVKAENPEANSGSAVNE
;
A
#
# COMPACT_ATOMS: atom_id res chain seq x y z
N MET A 1 -19.29 23.69 58.94
CA MET A 1 -20.19 22.61 59.41
C MET A 1 -19.73 21.28 58.83
N LEU A 2 -18.77 20.60 59.46
CA LEU A 2 -18.44 19.20 59.21
C LEU A 2 -17.94 18.62 60.54
N GLN A 3 -18.87 18.49 61.50
CA GLN A 3 -18.60 17.83 62.78
C GLN A 3 -18.88 16.33 62.62
N GLY A 4 -17.89 15.50 62.98
CA GLY A 4 -18.16 14.18 63.56
C GLY A 4 -18.34 12.99 62.61
N LEU A 5 -17.51 12.83 61.57
CA LEU A 5 -17.31 11.49 61.00
C LEU A 5 -16.41 10.69 61.94
N SER A 6 -17.00 9.73 62.67
CA SER A 6 -16.29 8.76 63.51
C SER A 6 -15.15 8.09 62.73
N ARG A 7 -14.03 7.76 63.38
CA ARG A 7 -12.91 7.01 62.76
C ARG A 7 -13.38 5.74 62.03
N LYS A 8 -14.49 5.14 62.47
CA LYS A 8 -15.11 3.99 61.80
C LYS A 8 -15.78 4.35 60.47
N SER A 9 -16.49 5.48 60.37
CA SER A 9 -17.13 5.89 59.11
C SER A 9 -16.10 6.34 58.07
N LEU A 10 -14.99 6.96 58.50
CA LEU A 10 -13.87 7.29 57.61
C LEU A 10 -13.21 6.03 57.03
N ASN A 11 -12.92 5.02 57.86
CA ASN A 11 -12.34 3.77 57.38
C ASN A 11 -13.25 3.01 56.42
N ILE A 12 -14.57 3.05 56.63
CA ILE A 12 -15.55 2.43 55.73
C ILE A 12 -15.55 3.15 54.37
N ILE A 13 -15.52 4.49 54.35
CA ILE A 13 -15.47 5.25 53.10
C ILE A 13 -14.18 4.97 52.33
N ILE A 14 -13.04 4.90 53.02
CA ILE A 14 -11.75 4.58 52.39
C ILE A 14 -11.76 3.17 51.80
N LEU A 15 -12.29 2.18 52.51
CA LEU A 15 -12.42 0.80 52.01
C LEU A 15 -13.35 0.72 50.80
N VAL A 16 -14.48 1.41 50.82
CA VAL A 16 -15.40 1.48 49.68
C VAL A 16 -14.74 2.16 48.47
N CYS A 17 -14.02 3.27 48.67
CA CYS A 17 -13.29 3.93 47.59
C CYS A 17 -12.18 3.04 47.01
N LEU A 18 -11.42 2.32 47.85
CA LEU A 18 -10.40 1.38 47.37
C LEU A 18 -11.02 0.24 46.56
N VAL A 19 -12.11 -0.37 47.05
CA VAL A 19 -12.82 -1.42 46.31
C VAL A 19 -13.36 -0.88 44.98
N VAL A 20 -13.93 0.32 44.95
CA VAL A 20 -14.44 0.95 43.72
C VAL A 20 -13.31 1.28 42.73
N ILE A 21 -12.17 1.80 43.18
CA ILE A 21 -11.00 2.07 42.31
C ILE A 21 -10.40 0.76 41.78
N THR A 22 -10.39 -0.29 42.60
CA THR A 22 -9.87 -1.61 42.21
C THR A 22 -10.81 -2.27 41.21
N TRP A 23 -12.12 -2.18 41.44
CA TRP A 23 -13.16 -2.64 40.52
C TRP A 23 -13.17 -1.84 39.21
N LEU A 24 -13.00 -0.52 39.23
CA LEU A 24 -12.85 0.30 38.02
C LEU A 24 -11.56 -0.03 37.25
N ASN A 25 -10.46 -0.33 37.93
CA ASN A 25 -9.22 -0.78 37.27
C ASN A 25 -9.33 -2.19 36.68
N LEU A 26 -10.08 -3.09 37.33
CA LEU A 26 -10.31 -4.45 36.85
C LEU A 26 -11.35 -4.49 35.72
N ALA A 27 -12.46 -3.77 35.84
CA ALA A 27 -13.50 -3.65 34.82
C ALA A 27 -13.03 -2.83 33.60
N GLY A 28 -12.06 -1.93 33.77
CA GLY A 28 -11.37 -1.28 32.66
C GLY A 28 -10.30 -2.14 31.98
N GLY A 29 -10.03 -3.34 32.50
CA GLY A 29 -8.98 -4.25 32.02
C GLY A 29 -9.48 -5.41 31.14
N GLU A 30 -10.80 -5.59 30.97
CA GLU A 30 -11.37 -6.80 30.34
C GLU A 30 -11.27 -6.86 28.81
N ASP A 31 -10.82 -5.79 28.13
CA ASP A 31 -10.72 -5.75 26.65
C ASP A 31 -9.28 -5.67 26.11
N GLN A 32 -8.26 -5.93 26.93
CA GLN A 32 -6.88 -6.01 26.44
C GLN A 32 -6.50 -7.47 26.19
N GLU A 33 -7.10 -8.02 25.14
CA GLU A 33 -6.61 -9.20 24.44
C GLU A 33 -5.07 -9.08 24.29
N PRO A 34 -4.29 -10.05 24.79
CA PRO A 34 -2.84 -9.90 24.91
C PRO A 34 -2.24 -9.56 23.54
N PRO A 35 -1.22 -8.69 23.47
CA PRO A 35 -0.66 -8.27 22.20
C PRO A 35 -0.19 -9.48 21.39
N LEU A 36 -0.54 -9.50 20.11
CA LEU A 36 -0.11 -10.56 19.20
C LEU A 36 1.42 -10.61 19.13
N GLU A 37 1.96 -11.81 19.22
CA GLU A 37 3.39 -12.03 19.01
C GLU A 37 3.80 -11.61 17.59
N PRO A 38 4.92 -10.89 17.42
CA PRO A 38 5.48 -10.59 16.11
C PRO A 38 5.69 -11.83 15.24
N LEU A 39 5.40 -11.75 13.94
CA LEU A 39 5.77 -12.82 13.01
C LEU A 39 7.27 -12.72 12.70
N ALA A 40 7.97 -13.85 12.79
CA ALA A 40 9.32 -13.96 12.23
C ALA A 40 9.25 -14.09 10.70
N LEU A 41 9.33 -12.95 10.00
CA LEU A 41 9.29 -12.89 8.53
C LEU A 41 10.72 -12.92 7.96
N PRO A 42 11.11 -13.95 7.18
CA PRO A 42 12.41 -13.94 6.54
C PRO A 42 12.44 -12.90 5.41
N PRO A 43 13.57 -12.21 5.18
CA PRO A 43 13.65 -11.11 4.24
C PRO A 43 13.33 -11.55 2.81
N LEU A 44 12.77 -10.63 2.03
CA LEU A 44 12.61 -10.79 0.58
C LEU A 44 13.95 -10.47 -0.09
N HIS A 45 14.34 -11.27 -1.07
CA HIS A 45 15.56 -11.02 -1.85
C HIS A 45 15.36 -9.84 -2.80
N ASP A 46 16.42 -9.08 -3.05
CA ASP A 46 16.42 -8.01 -4.05
C ASP A 46 16.45 -8.62 -5.47
N PRO A 47 15.47 -8.30 -6.34
CA PRO A 47 15.41 -8.78 -7.72
C PRO A 47 16.42 -8.09 -8.66
N GLN A 48 17.17 -7.10 -8.20
CA GLN A 48 18.25 -6.43 -8.92
C GLN A 48 17.81 -5.79 -10.25
N TRP A 49 16.61 -5.20 -10.29
CA TRP A 49 16.15 -4.44 -11.43
C TRP A 49 16.92 -3.13 -11.58
N GLN A 50 17.25 -2.80 -12.82
CA GLN A 50 17.96 -1.58 -13.18
C GLN A 50 17.09 -0.75 -14.13
N ILE A 51 16.96 0.54 -13.86
CA ILE A 51 16.27 1.46 -14.76
C ILE A 51 17.19 1.76 -15.94
N TRP A 52 16.66 1.64 -17.15
CA TRP A 52 17.34 2.12 -18.36
C TRP A 52 16.71 3.45 -18.82
N PRO A 53 17.45 4.57 -18.76
CA PRO A 53 16.98 5.84 -19.29
C PRO A 53 16.91 5.79 -20.82
N ASN A 54 15.79 6.22 -21.39
CA ASN A 54 15.56 6.35 -22.83
C ASN A 54 15.02 7.75 -23.16
N ASN A 55 15.03 8.10 -24.44
CA ASN A 55 14.70 9.46 -24.90
C ASN A 55 13.19 9.71 -24.93
N GLU A 56 12.40 8.63 -24.95
CA GLU A 56 10.94 8.64 -24.99
C GLU A 56 10.32 8.82 -23.59
N GLY A 57 11.14 8.73 -22.53
CA GLY A 57 10.70 8.88 -21.13
C GLY A 57 9.85 7.71 -20.61
N VAL A 58 9.79 6.60 -21.34
CA VAL A 58 9.07 5.38 -20.93
C VAL A 58 9.83 4.70 -19.79
N THR A 59 9.15 4.21 -18.76
CA THR A 59 9.84 3.48 -17.69
C THR A 59 10.29 2.11 -18.20
N VAL A 60 11.60 1.86 -18.25
CA VAL A 60 12.16 0.56 -18.65
C VAL A 60 13.00 -0.03 -17.53
N LEU A 61 12.66 -1.24 -17.09
CA LEU A 61 13.40 -2.02 -16.10
C LEU A 61 14.06 -3.23 -16.75
N LEU A 62 15.36 -3.39 -16.50
CA LEU A 62 16.17 -4.47 -17.03
C LEU A 62 16.75 -5.29 -15.87
N ARG A 63 16.75 -6.61 -15.99
CA ARG A 63 17.51 -7.47 -15.07
C ARG A 63 18.11 -8.68 -15.78
N ALA A 64 19.12 -9.29 -15.18
CA ALA A 64 19.51 -10.66 -15.51
C ALA A 64 18.43 -11.63 -14.99
N GLY A 65 18.17 -12.70 -15.72
CA GLY A 65 17.14 -13.68 -15.36
C GLY A 65 16.84 -14.67 -16.48
N GLY A 66 15.67 -15.31 -16.43
CA GLY A 66 15.28 -16.31 -17.42
C GLY A 66 16.11 -17.60 -17.35
N THR A 67 16.11 -18.34 -18.45
CA THR A 67 16.77 -19.65 -18.56
C THR A 67 17.66 -19.70 -19.80
N ILE A 68 18.38 -20.81 -19.99
CA ILE A 68 19.13 -21.07 -21.24
C ILE A 68 18.25 -21.00 -22.50
N LYS A 69 16.93 -21.19 -22.35
CA LYS A 69 15.98 -21.14 -23.47
C LYS A 69 15.57 -19.71 -23.83
N GLY A 70 15.73 -18.75 -22.93
CA GLY A 70 15.28 -17.37 -23.14
C GLY A 70 14.78 -16.71 -21.87
N GLY A 71 14.02 -15.65 -22.02
CA GLY A 71 13.52 -14.83 -20.93
C GLY A 71 12.14 -14.25 -21.21
N THR A 72 11.77 -13.26 -20.42
CA THR A 72 10.44 -12.64 -20.42
C THR A 72 10.57 -11.15 -20.64
N LEU A 73 9.77 -10.64 -21.58
CA LEU A 73 9.49 -9.22 -21.75
C LEU A 73 8.06 -8.97 -21.28
N ALA A 74 7.85 -8.00 -20.41
CA ALA A 74 6.53 -7.64 -19.91
C ALA A 74 6.22 -6.17 -20.20
N ILE A 75 5.02 -5.91 -20.70
CA ILE A 75 4.50 -4.57 -20.98
C ILE A 75 3.29 -4.36 -20.06
N ARG A 76 3.38 -3.42 -19.13
CA ARG A 76 2.25 -3.00 -18.28
C ARG A 76 1.62 -1.75 -18.87
N GLY A 77 0.43 -1.90 -19.44
CA GLY A 77 -0.48 -0.80 -19.78
C GLY A 77 -1.48 -0.55 -18.65
N ALA A 78 -2.54 0.20 -18.92
CA ALA A 78 -3.56 0.53 -17.91
C ALA A 78 -4.28 -0.70 -17.35
N GLU A 79 -4.82 -1.54 -18.23
CA GLU A 79 -5.72 -2.64 -17.82
C GLU A 79 -4.95 -3.87 -17.36
N GLN A 80 -3.88 -4.24 -18.05
CA GLN A 80 -3.17 -5.50 -17.79
C GLN A 80 -1.66 -5.47 -18.07
N THR A 81 -0.97 -6.46 -17.52
CA THR A 81 0.41 -6.82 -17.90
C THR A 81 0.38 -7.87 -19.00
N GLN A 82 0.93 -7.54 -20.17
CA GLN A 82 1.20 -8.53 -21.20
C GLN A 82 2.60 -9.09 -21.02
N GLN A 83 2.72 -10.39 -20.73
CA GLN A 83 4.00 -11.08 -20.63
C GLN A 83 4.30 -11.91 -21.89
N ILE A 84 5.48 -11.72 -22.44
CA ILE A 84 5.95 -12.30 -23.70
C ILE A 84 7.20 -13.12 -23.40
N ALA A 85 7.10 -14.44 -23.56
CA ALA A 85 8.25 -15.32 -23.52
C ALA A 85 9.04 -15.21 -24.84
N LEU A 86 10.32 -14.87 -24.75
CA LEU A 86 11.20 -14.72 -25.90
C LEU A 86 12.35 -15.73 -25.84
N PRO A 87 12.70 -16.38 -26.96
CA PRO A 87 13.83 -17.29 -27.01
C PRO A 87 15.17 -16.55 -26.89
N ASN A 88 16.18 -17.21 -26.33
CA ASN A 88 17.51 -16.61 -26.15
C ASN A 88 18.11 -16.17 -27.50
N ALA A 89 18.03 -17.04 -28.51
CA ALA A 89 18.41 -16.71 -29.88
C ALA A 89 17.18 -16.30 -30.70
N SER A 90 17.37 -15.34 -31.61
CA SER A 90 16.36 -14.94 -32.60
C SER A 90 15.02 -14.43 -32.02
N TRP A 91 15.09 -13.67 -30.93
CA TRP A 91 13.94 -13.10 -30.25
C TRP A 91 13.10 -12.14 -31.12
N THR A 92 13.65 -11.59 -32.20
CA THR A 92 13.02 -10.52 -32.99
C THR A 92 11.70 -10.94 -33.64
N ILE A 93 11.64 -12.09 -34.32
CA ILE A 93 10.42 -12.57 -34.98
C ILE A 93 9.32 -12.91 -33.96
N PRO A 94 9.61 -13.70 -32.89
CA PRO A 94 8.65 -13.93 -31.82
C PRO A 94 8.14 -12.65 -31.17
N LEU A 95 9.02 -11.66 -30.97
CA LEU A 95 8.63 -10.38 -30.39
C LEU A 95 7.63 -9.65 -31.29
N TYR A 96 7.95 -9.45 -32.58
CA TYR A 96 7.03 -8.79 -33.51
C TYR A 96 5.65 -9.45 -33.55
N ARG A 97 5.59 -10.78 -33.56
CA ARG A 97 4.31 -11.50 -33.54
C ARG A 97 3.52 -11.27 -32.25
N ALA A 98 4.21 -11.17 -31.12
CA ALA A 98 3.57 -10.97 -29.82
C ALA A 98 3.12 -9.51 -29.59
N LEU A 99 3.64 -8.57 -30.38
CA LEU A 99 3.29 -7.16 -30.29
C LEU A 99 1.90 -6.84 -30.83
N ASP A 100 1.30 -7.69 -31.68
CA ASP A 100 -0.05 -7.48 -32.20
C ASP A 100 -1.12 -7.46 -31.10
N THR A 101 -0.83 -8.06 -29.94
CA THR A 101 -1.73 -8.14 -28.78
C THR A 101 -1.23 -7.35 -27.57
N ALA A 102 -0.16 -6.56 -27.74
CA ALA A 102 0.44 -5.79 -26.67
C ALA A 102 -0.27 -4.43 -26.47
N PRO A 103 -0.13 -3.82 -25.28
CA PRO A 103 -0.48 -2.41 -25.05
C PRO A 103 0.15 -1.48 -26.09
N ALA A 104 -0.66 -0.60 -26.71
CA ALA A 104 -0.25 0.27 -27.80
C ALA A 104 -0.86 1.68 -27.65
N GLU A 105 -0.10 2.70 -28.07
CA GLU A 105 -0.48 4.11 -28.05
C GLU A 105 -0.94 4.64 -26.67
N GLU A 106 -0.46 4.03 -25.59
CA GLU A 106 -0.84 4.34 -24.21
C GLU A 106 0.38 4.51 -23.28
N PRO A 107 0.21 5.16 -22.11
CA PRO A 107 1.23 5.16 -21.07
C PRO A 107 1.54 3.75 -20.60
N ALA A 108 2.82 3.38 -20.51
CA ALA A 108 3.20 2.02 -20.13
C ALA A 108 4.54 1.96 -19.39
N ALA A 109 4.75 0.83 -18.71
CA ALA A 109 6.06 0.42 -18.19
C ALA A 109 6.51 -0.88 -18.87
N LEU A 110 7.81 -0.98 -19.15
CA LEU A 110 8.42 -2.12 -19.82
C LEU A 110 9.43 -2.80 -18.90
N LEU A 111 9.40 -4.13 -18.86
CA LEU A 111 10.30 -4.93 -18.06
C LEU A 111 10.92 -6.03 -18.91
N ILE A 112 12.22 -6.24 -18.80
CA ILE A 112 12.94 -7.28 -19.54
C ILE A 112 13.82 -8.08 -18.57
N SER A 113 13.46 -9.34 -18.38
CA SER A 113 14.20 -10.34 -17.60
C SER A 113 14.73 -11.42 -18.53
N GLY A 114 16.04 -11.60 -18.62
CA GLY A 114 16.56 -12.68 -19.46
C GLY A 114 18.07 -12.78 -19.54
N PRO A 115 18.56 -13.81 -20.27
CA PRO A 115 19.98 -14.13 -20.38
C PRO A 115 20.74 -13.19 -21.32
N TRP A 116 20.03 -12.30 -22.04
CA TRP A 116 20.61 -11.41 -23.04
C TRP A 116 21.56 -10.38 -22.42
N PRO A 117 22.58 -9.92 -23.17
CA PRO A 117 23.39 -8.78 -22.77
C PRO A 117 22.54 -7.50 -22.69
N ALA A 118 23.04 -6.50 -21.96
CA ALA A 118 22.32 -5.24 -21.74
C ALA A 118 21.96 -4.54 -23.06
N SER A 119 22.87 -4.54 -24.05
CA SER A 119 22.64 -3.93 -25.36
C SER A 119 21.46 -4.56 -26.11
N GLU A 120 21.28 -5.88 -26.02
CA GLU A 120 20.15 -6.56 -26.64
C GLU A 120 18.83 -6.24 -25.94
N LYS A 121 18.82 -6.16 -24.62
CA LYS A 121 17.62 -5.74 -23.87
C LYS A 121 17.23 -4.31 -24.20
N GLN A 122 18.21 -3.41 -24.33
CA GLN A 122 17.97 -2.03 -24.77
C GLN A 122 17.43 -1.99 -26.20
N ALA A 123 17.94 -2.83 -27.11
CA ALA A 123 17.43 -2.93 -28.47
C ALA A 123 15.99 -3.47 -28.52
N MET A 124 15.66 -4.50 -27.72
CA MET A 124 14.28 -4.97 -27.55
C MET A 124 13.39 -3.84 -27.03
N ALA A 125 13.83 -3.12 -26.00
CA ALA A 125 13.06 -2.03 -25.41
C ALA A 125 12.78 -0.90 -26.41
N ALA A 126 13.81 -0.43 -27.10
CA ALA A 126 13.67 0.59 -28.14
C ALA A 126 12.72 0.13 -29.26
N LEU A 127 12.78 -1.15 -29.65
CA LEU A 127 11.87 -1.70 -30.64
C LEU A 127 10.42 -1.65 -30.12
N VAL A 128 10.14 -2.21 -28.94
CA VAL A 128 8.77 -2.23 -28.39
C VAL A 128 8.22 -0.82 -28.23
N ILE A 129 9.00 0.11 -27.67
CA ILE A 129 8.59 1.51 -27.50
C ILE A 129 8.21 2.13 -28.83
N ARG A 130 9.01 1.93 -29.88
CA ARG A 130 8.75 2.49 -31.21
C ARG A 130 7.53 1.86 -31.88
N GLU A 131 7.47 0.52 -31.93
CA GLU A 131 6.44 -0.20 -32.67
C GLU A 131 5.06 -0.06 -32.01
N GLN A 132 5.01 -0.06 -30.66
CA GLN A 132 3.77 0.13 -29.92
C GLN A 132 3.46 1.61 -29.63
N LYS A 133 4.36 2.54 -29.97
CA LYS A 133 4.26 3.97 -29.65
C LYS A 133 3.93 4.21 -28.17
N LEU A 134 4.63 3.50 -27.29
CA LEU A 134 4.41 3.61 -25.84
C LEU A 134 4.68 5.04 -25.37
N GLN A 135 3.83 5.53 -24.49
CA GLN A 135 3.92 6.87 -23.94
C GLN A 135 4.57 6.85 -22.55
N PRO A 136 5.26 7.93 -22.16
CA PRO A 136 5.69 8.08 -20.78
C PRO A 136 4.48 8.15 -19.85
N LEU A 137 4.61 7.56 -18.67
CA LEU A 137 3.62 7.72 -17.60
C LEU A 137 3.50 9.21 -17.24
N ALA A 138 2.29 9.69 -16.92
CA ALA A 138 2.08 11.08 -16.49
C ALA A 138 2.92 11.38 -15.23
N THR A 139 3.40 12.62 -15.08
CA THR A 139 4.21 13.02 -13.91
C THR A 139 3.43 12.99 -12.59
N THR A 140 2.09 12.99 -12.67
CA THR A 140 1.15 13.08 -11.55
C THR A 140 0.33 11.80 -11.47
N THR A 141 0.88 10.73 -10.92
CA THR A 141 0.10 9.49 -10.74
C THR A 141 0.58 8.72 -9.52
N GLU A 142 -0.24 8.78 -8.47
CA GLU A 142 -0.46 7.84 -7.37
C GLU A 142 0.75 7.20 -6.68
N SER A 143 1.53 8.00 -5.96
CA SER A 143 2.11 7.47 -4.71
C SER A 143 0.96 7.18 -3.74
N TRP A 144 0.97 6.03 -3.06
CA TRP A 144 0.04 5.77 -1.96
C TRP A 144 -0.02 6.99 -1.03
N PRO A 145 -1.23 7.50 -0.71
CA PRO A 145 -1.40 8.60 0.23
C PRO A 145 -0.62 8.33 1.52
N GLN A 146 -0.11 9.37 2.19
CA GLN A 146 0.63 9.21 3.44
C GLN A 146 -0.14 8.37 4.47
N CYS A 147 -1.48 8.51 4.43
CA CYS A 147 -2.43 7.71 5.17
C CYS A 147 -2.22 6.20 5.00
N ILE A 148 -2.23 5.74 3.75
CA ILE A 148 -2.06 4.33 3.36
C ILE A 148 -0.64 3.87 3.73
N ARG A 149 0.38 4.69 3.45
CA ARG A 149 1.78 4.35 3.75
C ARG A 149 2.06 4.16 5.24
N SER A 150 1.34 4.87 6.10
CA SER A 150 1.53 4.78 7.56
C SER A 150 0.87 3.55 8.18
N HIS A 151 -0.06 2.92 7.47
CA HIS A 151 -0.91 1.84 7.99
C HIS A 151 -1.19 0.78 6.90
N MET A 152 -0.15 0.32 6.21
CA MET A 152 -0.28 -0.54 5.03
C MET A 152 -1.05 -1.85 5.29
N PRO A 153 -0.84 -2.59 6.42
CA PRO A 153 -1.63 -3.78 6.73
C PRO A 153 -3.12 -3.49 6.88
N GLY A 154 -3.47 -2.43 7.61
CA GLY A 154 -4.85 -1.99 7.75
C GLY A 154 -5.49 -1.64 6.41
N ALA A 155 -4.75 -0.96 5.54
CA ALA A 155 -5.19 -0.59 4.20
C ALA A 155 -5.37 -1.84 3.32
N LEU A 156 -4.41 -2.77 3.34
CA LEU A 156 -4.50 -4.03 2.60
C LEU A 156 -5.72 -4.84 3.00
N TRP A 157 -5.96 -4.98 4.30
CA TRP A 157 -7.13 -5.71 4.79
C TRP A 157 -8.43 -5.06 4.30
N LEU A 158 -8.52 -3.72 4.36
CA LEU A 158 -9.69 -2.96 3.93
C LEU A 158 -9.94 -3.07 2.42
N ALA A 159 -8.88 -2.98 1.61
CA ALA A 159 -8.93 -3.17 0.16
C ALA A 159 -9.46 -4.56 -0.21
N GLN A 160 -9.03 -5.60 0.50
CA GLN A 160 -9.49 -6.96 0.26
C GLN A 160 -10.99 -7.15 0.53
N GLN A 161 -11.56 -6.41 1.51
CA GLN A 161 -13.01 -6.41 1.72
C GLN A 161 -13.79 -5.80 0.55
N GLN A 162 -13.12 -5.02 -0.30
CA GLN A 162 -13.68 -4.37 -1.49
C GLN A 162 -13.27 -5.09 -2.78
N GLY A 163 -12.61 -6.26 -2.70
CA GLY A 163 -12.11 -6.99 -3.87
C GLY A 163 -10.92 -6.33 -4.56
N LYS A 164 -10.23 -5.39 -3.90
CA LYS A 164 -9.03 -4.72 -4.40
C LYS A 164 -7.76 -5.43 -3.91
N ASP A 165 -6.69 -5.37 -4.70
CA ASP A 165 -5.37 -5.93 -4.35
C ASP A 165 -4.37 -4.81 -3.97
N TRP A 166 -3.16 -5.17 -3.54
CA TRP A 166 -2.15 -4.26 -2.97
C TRP A 166 -1.73 -3.12 -3.92
N GLN A 167 -1.73 -3.32 -5.24
CA GLN A 167 -1.39 -2.27 -6.19
C GLN A 167 -2.46 -1.16 -6.24
N GLN A 168 -3.68 -1.47 -5.80
CA GLN A 168 -4.84 -0.57 -5.84
C GLN A 168 -5.08 0.17 -4.51
N LEU A 169 -4.17 0.09 -3.53
CA LEU A 169 -4.40 0.74 -2.23
C LEU A 169 -4.54 2.26 -2.32
N GLY A 170 -4.01 2.91 -3.36
CA GLY A 170 -4.24 4.33 -3.64
C GLY A 170 -5.73 4.66 -3.84
N GLN A 171 -6.48 3.74 -4.45
CA GLN A 171 -7.91 3.88 -4.78
C GLN A 171 -8.84 3.71 -3.58
N LEU A 172 -8.30 3.48 -2.38
CA LEU A 172 -9.10 3.46 -1.15
C LEU A 172 -9.56 4.86 -0.75
N ALA A 173 -8.83 5.91 -1.16
CA ALA A 173 -9.17 7.29 -0.85
C ALA A 173 -10.47 7.76 -1.50
N ASP A 174 -10.92 7.10 -2.56
CA ASP A 174 -12.10 7.48 -3.33
C ASP A 174 -13.35 6.65 -2.97
N ASP A 175 -13.22 5.68 -2.07
CA ASP A 175 -14.31 4.75 -1.74
C ASP A 175 -14.98 5.07 -0.38
N PRO A 176 -16.22 5.59 -0.36
CA PRO A 176 -16.95 5.86 0.87
C PRO A 176 -17.37 4.59 1.62
N ALA A 177 -17.35 3.41 1.00
CA ALA A 177 -17.63 2.13 1.67
C ALA A 177 -16.53 1.73 2.66
N ALA A 178 -15.36 2.36 2.57
CA ALA A 178 -14.24 2.14 3.48
C ALA A 178 -14.58 2.39 4.96
N THR A 179 -15.52 3.28 5.27
CA THR A 179 -15.78 3.73 6.65
C THR A 179 -16.76 2.86 7.44
N GLY A 180 -17.52 1.98 6.78
CA GLY A 180 -18.54 1.13 7.43
C GLY A 180 -18.02 -0.24 7.88
N ILE A 181 -16.76 -0.56 7.60
CA ILE A 181 -16.21 -1.91 7.80
C ILE A 181 -15.61 -2.01 9.21
N THR A 182 -16.15 -2.90 10.05
CA THR A 182 -15.61 -3.09 11.40
C THR A 182 -14.28 -3.85 11.33
N PRO A 183 -13.24 -3.42 12.09
CA PRO A 183 -12.01 -4.19 12.21
C PRO A 183 -12.28 -5.62 12.69
N PRO A 184 -11.52 -6.62 12.20
CA PRO A 184 -11.72 -8.01 12.61
C PRO A 184 -11.27 -8.22 14.06
N ALA A 185 -11.80 -9.27 14.70
CA ALA A 185 -11.31 -9.74 15.99
C ALA A 185 -9.83 -10.14 15.93
N GLN A 186 -9.11 -10.06 17.05
CA GLN A 186 -7.66 -10.26 17.08
C GLN A 186 -7.23 -11.64 16.56
N GLN A 187 -7.97 -12.70 16.90
CA GLN A 187 -7.68 -14.04 16.39
C GLN A 187 -7.85 -14.14 14.86
N ALA A 188 -8.90 -13.55 14.30
CA ALA A 188 -9.11 -13.53 12.86
C ALA A 188 -8.02 -12.71 12.15
N TRP A 189 -7.59 -11.60 12.76
CA TRP A 189 -6.46 -10.81 12.28
C TRP A 189 -5.15 -11.59 12.30
N ALA A 190 -4.86 -12.34 13.37
CA ALA A 190 -3.65 -13.14 13.47
C ALA A 190 -3.56 -14.19 12.35
N VAL A 191 -4.69 -14.88 12.07
CA VAL A 191 -4.78 -15.84 10.96
C VAL A 191 -4.59 -15.15 9.61
N TRP A 192 -5.29 -14.04 9.38
CA TRP A 192 -5.19 -13.27 8.14
C TRP A 192 -3.75 -12.80 7.89
N ARG A 193 -3.10 -12.19 8.87
CA ARG A 193 -1.73 -11.67 8.78
C ARG A 193 -0.72 -12.75 8.41
N LEU A 194 -0.85 -13.94 8.99
CA LEU A 194 -0.02 -15.10 8.64
C LEU A 194 -0.29 -15.59 7.21
N GLN A 195 -1.55 -15.64 6.78
CA GLN A 195 -1.91 -16.04 5.42
C GLN A 195 -1.39 -15.03 4.38
N GLN A 196 -1.58 -13.73 4.62
CA GLN A 196 -1.13 -12.68 3.71
C GLN A 196 0.39 -12.62 3.60
N SER A 197 1.13 -12.73 4.70
CA SER A 197 2.59 -12.74 4.64
C SER A 197 3.12 -13.94 3.83
N ARG A 198 2.50 -15.12 3.98
CA ARG A 198 2.83 -16.30 3.15
C ARG A 198 2.51 -16.07 1.67
N GLU A 199 1.37 -15.47 1.37
CA GLU A 199 0.94 -15.21 0.00
C GLU A 199 1.86 -14.21 -0.70
N LEU A 200 2.15 -13.07 -0.06
CA LEU A 200 3.06 -12.07 -0.61
C LEU A 200 4.45 -12.66 -0.86
N ARG A 201 4.97 -13.43 0.11
CA ARG A 201 6.26 -14.12 -0.07
C ARG A 201 6.22 -15.11 -1.23
N ARG A 202 5.16 -15.91 -1.36
CA ARG A 202 4.98 -16.89 -2.44
C ARG A 202 4.97 -16.20 -3.81
N ARG A 203 4.23 -15.11 -3.95
CA ARG A 203 4.21 -14.28 -5.18
C ARG A 203 5.58 -13.68 -5.48
N TRP A 204 6.33 -13.25 -4.46
CA TRP A 204 7.68 -12.73 -4.67
C TRP A 204 8.70 -13.80 -5.11
N GLN A 205 8.55 -15.03 -4.63
CA GLN A 205 9.46 -16.14 -4.95
C GLN A 205 9.24 -16.73 -6.34
N ASN A 206 8.06 -16.54 -6.92
CA ASN A 206 7.76 -16.97 -8.28
C ASN A 206 8.19 -15.87 -9.27
N GLU A 207 9.01 -16.24 -10.26
CA GLU A 207 9.61 -15.29 -11.20
C GLU A 207 8.56 -14.49 -11.98
N GLN A 208 7.49 -15.15 -12.44
CA GLN A 208 6.43 -14.55 -13.25
C GLN A 208 5.67 -13.49 -12.45
N THR A 209 5.24 -13.83 -11.24
CA THR A 209 4.51 -12.90 -10.39
C THR A 209 5.43 -11.83 -9.81
N GLN A 210 6.72 -12.07 -9.68
CA GLN A 210 7.69 -11.04 -9.33
C GLN A 210 7.85 -10.02 -10.47
N ILE A 211 7.82 -10.45 -11.73
CA ILE A 211 7.76 -9.53 -12.88
C ILE A 211 6.46 -8.72 -12.83
N ASP A 212 5.31 -9.34 -12.57
CA ASP A 212 4.03 -8.61 -12.44
C ASP A 212 4.08 -7.57 -11.33
N ILE A 213 4.59 -7.93 -10.15
CA ILE A 213 4.72 -7.00 -9.02
C ILE A 213 5.58 -5.79 -9.42
N GLN A 214 6.70 -6.02 -10.08
CA GLN A 214 7.60 -4.96 -10.51
C GLN A 214 6.99 -4.11 -11.63
N ALA A 215 6.16 -4.73 -12.47
CA ALA A 215 5.39 -4.05 -13.49
C ALA A 215 4.35 -3.10 -12.87
N ASP A 216 3.61 -3.57 -11.86
CA ASP A 216 2.67 -2.75 -11.11
C ASP A 216 3.36 -1.62 -10.34
N LEU A 217 4.50 -1.90 -9.68
CA LEU A 217 5.29 -0.86 -9.01
C LEU A 217 5.73 0.23 -10.00
N ALA A 218 6.23 -0.17 -11.18
CA ALA A 218 6.70 0.76 -12.20
C ALA A 218 5.56 1.59 -12.81
N TYR A 219 4.44 0.94 -13.13
CA TYR A 219 3.28 1.58 -13.77
C TYR A 219 2.58 2.55 -12.85
N HIS A 220 2.31 2.14 -11.61
CA HIS A 220 1.69 2.99 -10.58
C HIS A 220 2.70 3.91 -9.88
N ARG A 221 3.98 3.90 -10.31
CA ARG A 221 5.04 4.76 -9.77
C ARG A 221 5.19 4.66 -8.25
N LEU A 222 4.96 3.46 -7.73
CA LEU A 222 5.15 3.16 -6.32
C LEU A 222 6.66 3.03 -6.04
N PRO A 223 7.13 3.37 -4.82
CA PRO A 223 8.52 3.12 -4.43
C PRO A 223 8.90 1.65 -4.69
N PHE A 224 10.11 1.38 -5.18
CA PHE A 224 10.56 0.02 -5.48
C PHE A 224 10.47 -0.93 -4.28
N GLN A 225 10.63 -0.39 -3.07
CA GLN A 225 10.50 -1.13 -1.82
C GLN A 225 9.06 -1.22 -1.27
N ALA A 226 8.04 -0.66 -1.94
CA ALA A 226 6.68 -0.62 -1.39
C ALA A 226 6.13 -2.02 -1.12
N TYR A 227 6.41 -2.98 -2.01
CA TYR A 227 5.98 -4.37 -1.82
C TYR A 227 6.69 -5.05 -0.63
N SER A 228 8.00 -4.84 -0.49
CA SER A 228 8.76 -5.42 0.63
C SER A 228 8.40 -4.75 1.96
N GLN A 229 8.17 -3.44 1.97
CA GLN A 229 7.68 -2.70 3.13
C GLN A 229 6.30 -3.18 3.56
N LEU A 230 5.38 -3.42 2.61
CA LEU A 230 4.09 -4.03 2.91
C LEU A 230 4.26 -5.41 3.55
N TYR A 231 5.10 -6.27 2.96
CA TYR A 231 5.39 -7.59 3.52
C TYR A 231 5.95 -7.50 4.95
N GLU A 232 6.95 -6.66 5.19
CA GLU A 232 7.59 -6.48 6.50
C GLU A 232 6.63 -5.90 7.53
N SER A 233 5.77 -4.96 7.13
CA SER A 233 4.78 -4.35 8.02
C SER A 233 3.76 -5.35 8.59
N LEU A 234 3.57 -6.51 7.93
CA LEU A 234 2.75 -7.60 8.45
C LEU A 234 3.38 -8.30 9.67
N ALA A 235 4.65 -8.08 10.01
CA ALA A 235 5.28 -8.72 11.16
C ALA A 235 4.60 -8.31 12.49
N ASP A 236 4.33 -7.02 12.63
CA ASP A 236 3.85 -6.39 13.88
C ASP A 236 2.43 -5.83 13.77
N ALA A 237 1.78 -6.06 12.63
CA ALA A 237 0.50 -5.44 12.31
C ALA A 237 -0.60 -5.76 13.33
N ARG A 238 -1.42 -4.77 13.67
CA ARG A 238 -2.54 -4.88 14.63
C ARG A 238 -3.89 -4.57 13.99
N PRO A 239 -5.00 -5.19 14.46
CA PRO A 239 -6.33 -4.95 13.90
C PRO A 239 -6.79 -3.49 14.03
N GLY A 240 -6.29 -2.76 15.03
CA GLY A 240 -6.55 -1.33 15.21
C GLY A 240 -6.08 -0.44 14.05
N GLU A 241 -5.15 -0.90 13.22
CA GLU A 241 -4.67 -0.16 12.04
C GLU A 241 -5.78 0.03 11.00
N VAL A 242 -6.75 -0.88 10.91
CA VAL A 242 -7.93 -0.73 10.03
C VAL A 242 -8.66 0.56 10.39
N ARG A 243 -8.91 0.78 11.69
CA ARG A 243 -9.57 1.98 12.19
C ARG A 243 -8.73 3.24 11.98
N GLN A 244 -7.40 3.11 12.10
CA GLN A 244 -6.48 4.24 11.86
C GLN A 244 -6.52 4.69 10.40
N VAL A 245 -6.51 3.75 9.44
CA VAL A 245 -6.69 4.04 8.01
C VAL A 245 -8.03 4.70 7.76
N GLN A 246 -9.13 4.13 8.25
CA GLN A 246 -10.47 4.67 8.06
C GLN A 246 -10.58 6.12 8.54
N ASN A 247 -10.18 6.38 9.79
CA ASN A 247 -10.21 7.72 10.37
C ASN A 247 -9.37 8.72 9.57
N CYS A 248 -8.23 8.26 9.07
CA CYS A 248 -7.32 9.08 8.31
C CYS A 248 -7.86 9.41 6.91
N LEU A 249 -8.46 8.44 6.21
CA LEU A 249 -9.12 8.64 4.92
C LEU A 249 -10.30 9.62 5.03
N THR A 250 -11.11 9.50 6.09
CA THR A 250 -12.23 10.43 6.34
C THR A 250 -11.75 11.87 6.58
N ARG A 251 -10.63 12.06 7.29
CA ARG A 251 -10.07 13.40 7.54
C ARG A 251 -9.56 14.07 6.27
N THR A 252 -9.01 13.30 5.33
CA THR A 252 -8.57 13.83 4.03
C THR A 252 -9.72 14.16 3.08
N GLN A 253 -10.90 13.58 3.29
CA GLN A 253 -12.11 13.84 2.49
C GLN A 253 -12.96 15.00 3.04
N ALA A 254 -12.76 15.42 4.28
CA ALA A 254 -13.48 16.55 4.85
C ALA A 254 -13.02 17.84 4.14
N PRO A 255 -13.91 18.55 3.41
CA PRO A 255 -13.53 19.82 2.81
C PRO A 255 -13.11 20.78 3.92
N GLU A 256 -12.07 21.55 3.63
CA GLU A 256 -11.55 22.66 4.43
C GLU A 256 -12.60 23.79 4.49
N ASN A 257 -13.73 23.53 5.14
CA ASN A 257 -14.73 24.52 5.51
C ASN A 257 -14.85 24.44 7.03
N VAL A 258 -14.05 25.24 7.72
CA VAL A 258 -14.34 25.97 8.98
C VAL A 258 -13.00 26.45 9.56
N LYS A 259 -12.59 27.66 9.16
CA LYS A 259 -12.15 28.74 10.07
C LYS A 259 -11.70 29.98 9.28
N ALA A 260 -12.69 30.74 8.80
CA ALA A 260 -12.59 32.19 8.78
C ALA A 260 -13.66 32.71 9.76
N GLU A 261 -13.47 32.38 11.05
CA GLU A 261 -14.19 33.05 12.13
C GLU A 261 -13.47 34.38 12.33
N ASN A 262 -13.95 35.39 11.61
CA ASN A 262 -13.49 36.76 11.70
C ASN A 262 -13.91 37.28 13.08
N PRO A 263 -12.99 37.63 13.99
CA PRO A 263 -13.38 38.22 15.26
C PRO A 263 -13.91 39.64 15.01
N GLU A 264 -14.99 39.94 15.72
CA GLU A 264 -15.68 41.21 15.80
C GLU A 264 -14.74 42.43 15.72
N ALA A 265 -14.96 43.28 14.71
CA ALA A 265 -14.70 44.71 14.82
C ALA A 265 -16.04 45.42 14.90
N ASN A 266 -16.56 45.46 16.13
CA ASN A 266 -17.62 46.35 16.57
C ASN A 266 -17.10 47.80 16.49
N SER A 267 -17.29 48.49 15.37
CA SER A 267 -17.15 49.95 15.30
C SER A 267 -18.54 50.56 15.38
N GLY A 268 -18.87 51.06 16.57
CA GLY A 268 -20.10 51.76 16.87
C GLY A 268 -20.31 52.98 15.97
N SER A 269 -21.59 53.18 15.67
CA SER A 269 -22.17 54.41 15.15
C SER A 269 -21.87 55.58 16.10
N ALA A 270 -21.34 56.68 15.58
CA ALA A 270 -21.51 58.01 16.15
C ALA A 270 -21.45 59.06 15.03
N VAL A 271 -22.63 59.51 14.66
CA VAL A 271 -22.92 60.79 14.01
C VAL A 271 -22.45 61.94 14.92
N ASN A 272 -21.74 62.93 14.38
CA ASN A 272 -22.00 64.35 14.61
C ASN A 272 -21.06 65.25 13.77
N GLU A 273 -21.71 66.31 13.25
CA GLU A 273 -21.25 67.47 12.44
C GLU A 273 -21.14 67.31 10.93
#